data_AF-A0A2A5WID5-F1
#
_entry.id   AF-A0A2A5WID5-F1
#
_cell.length_a   1.000
_cell.length_b   1.000
_cell.length_c   1.000
_cell.angle_alpha   90.00
_cell.angle_beta   90.00
_cell.angle_gamma   90.00
#
_symmetry.space_group_name_H-M   'P 1'
#
loop_
_entity.id
_entity.type
_entity.pdbx_description
1 polymer ?
#
loop_
_entity_poly.entity_id
_entity_poly.type
_entity_poly.pdbx_seq_one_letter_code
_entity_poly.pdbx_strand_id
1 'polypeptide(L)' 'ILDYHASPKEAAETARDAGVGHLLYYHIVPPLVIPGQELLFLNGAEDIFPDYTVGRDGVSFSMPANSDEIVKTRNGL' A
#
# COMPACT_ATOMS: atom_id res chain seq x y z
N ILE A 1 4.16 -16.34 -14.14
CA ILE A 1 4.67 -15.25 -13.27
C ILE A 1 3.54 -14.30 -12.86
N LEU A 2 2.65 -13.89 -13.78
CA LEU A 2 1.51 -13.00 -13.46
C LEU A 2 0.36 -13.71 -12.71
N ASP A 3 0.36 -15.04 -12.68
CA ASP A 3 -0.71 -15.90 -12.18
C ASP A 3 -0.65 -16.22 -10.68
N TYR A 4 0.38 -15.75 -9.98
CA TYR A 4 0.54 -15.96 -8.53
C TYR A 4 0.75 -14.66 -7.73
N HIS A 5 0.75 -13.50 -8.39
CA HIS A 5 0.85 -12.20 -7.73
C HIS A 5 -0.56 -11.64 -7.47
N ALA A 6 -0.65 -10.73 -6.49
CA ALA A 6 -1.86 -9.95 -6.27
C ALA A 6 -1.80 -8.65 -7.07
N SER A 7 -2.88 -8.33 -7.78
CA SER A 7 -3.12 -6.99 -8.30
C SER A 7 -3.37 -5.99 -7.16
N PRO A 8 -3.20 -4.68 -7.40
CA PRO A 8 -3.45 -3.66 -6.38
C PRO A 8 -4.89 -3.68 -5.86
N LYS A 9 -5.83 -3.98 -6.76
CA LYS A 9 -7.24 -4.20 -6.45
C LYS A 9 -7.44 -5.37 -5.47
N GLU A 10 -6.86 -6.53 -5.77
CA GLU A 10 -7.00 -7.72 -4.89
C GLU A 10 -6.41 -7.48 -3.50
N ALA A 11 -5.29 -6.75 -3.41
CA ALA A 11 -4.72 -6.38 -2.12
C ALA A 11 -5.60 -5.38 -1.35
N ALA A 12 -6.24 -4.42 -2.03
CA ALA A 12 -7.20 -3.51 -1.40
C ALA A 12 -8.45 -4.25 -0.90
N GLU A 13 -9.01 -5.15 -1.71
CA GLU A 13 -10.15 -5.99 -1.32
C GLU A 13 -9.79 -6.87 -0.13
N THR A 14 -8.58 -7.45 -0.12
CA THR A 14 -8.07 -8.24 1.01
C THR A 14 -7.95 -7.39 2.27
N ALA A 15 -7.40 -6.17 2.18
CA ALA A 15 -7.26 -5.27 3.32
C ALA A 15 -8.63 -4.87 3.90
N ARG A 16 -9.58 -4.50 3.02
CA ARG A 16 -10.97 -4.19 3.40
C ARG A 16 -11.61 -5.36 4.13
N ASP A 17 -11.56 -6.55 3.54
CA ASP A 17 -12.25 -7.74 4.07
C ASP A 17 -11.61 -8.25 5.36
N ALA A 18 -10.30 -8.03 5.54
CA ALA A 18 -9.59 -8.35 6.78
C ALA A 18 -9.80 -7.29 7.88
N GLY A 19 -10.29 -6.09 7.55
CA GLY A 19 -10.49 -5.00 8.50
C GLY A 19 -9.18 -4.48 9.11
N VAL A 20 -8.09 -4.47 8.34
CA VAL A 20 -6.80 -3.93 8.79
C VAL A 20 -6.86 -2.40 8.90
N GLY A 21 -5.99 -1.81 9.71
CA GLY A 21 -5.93 -0.34 9.87
C GLY A 21 -5.16 0.41 8.78
N HIS A 22 -4.30 -0.26 8.00
CA HIS A 22 -3.51 0.36 6.94
C HIS A 22 -3.01 -0.67 5.92
N LEU A 23 -2.90 -0.28 4.64
CA LEU A 23 -2.33 -1.10 3.56
C LEU A 23 -1.04 -0.49 3.02
N LEU A 24 0.06 -1.24 3.05
CA LEU A 24 1.33 -0.84 2.41
C LEU A 24 1.56 -1.67 1.15
N TYR A 25 1.47 -1.03 -0.02
CA TYR A 25 1.87 -1.66 -1.28
C TYR A 25 3.40 -1.70 -1.39
N TYR A 26 3.96 -2.88 -1.61
CA TYR A 26 5.37 -3.09 -1.90
C TYR A 26 5.53 -4.16 -2.99
N HIS A 27 6.75 -4.39 -3.46
CA HIS A 27 7.04 -5.35 -4.54
C HIS A 27 6.36 -4.98 -5.88
N ILE A 28 6.48 -3.69 -6.25
CA ILE A 28 5.83 -3.13 -7.44
C ILE A 28 6.70 -3.36 -8.67
N VAL A 29 6.10 -3.92 -9.72
CA VAL A 29 6.76 -4.20 -11.01
C VAL A 29 5.85 -3.75 -12.16
N PRO A 30 6.32 -2.92 -13.10
CA PRO A 30 7.63 -2.26 -13.13
C PRO A 30 7.78 -1.18 -12.04
N PRO A 31 9.01 -0.73 -11.73
CA PRO A 31 9.23 0.36 -10.78
C PRO A 31 8.51 1.66 -11.18
N LEU A 32 8.00 2.40 -10.20
CA LEU A 32 7.31 3.68 -10.40
C LEU A 32 8.34 4.83 -10.33
N VAL A 33 8.75 5.34 -11.48
CA VAL A 33 9.85 6.31 -11.63
C VAL A 33 9.34 7.73 -11.90
N ILE A 34 8.23 7.88 -12.63
CA ILE A 34 7.71 9.19 -13.04
C ILE A 34 6.41 9.54 -12.28
N PRO A 35 6.11 10.84 -12.10
CA PRO A 35 4.86 11.27 -11.49
C PRO A 35 3.63 10.70 -12.20
N GLY A 36 2.61 10.30 -11.43
CA GLY A 36 1.35 9.76 -11.95
C GLY A 36 1.33 8.24 -12.20
N GLN A 37 2.49 7.57 -12.21
CA GLN A 37 2.52 6.10 -12.31
C GLN A 37 1.87 5.40 -11.12
N GLU A 38 1.89 6.04 -9.94
CA GLU A 38 1.21 5.53 -8.74
C GLU A 38 -0.30 5.38 -8.97
N LEU A 39 -0.93 6.40 -9.57
CA LEU A 39 -2.35 6.37 -9.88
C LEU A 39 -2.69 5.28 -10.91
N LEU A 40 -1.84 5.13 -11.93
CA LEU A 40 -1.99 4.07 -12.93
C LEU A 40 -1.78 2.67 -12.34
N PHE A 41 -0.88 2.54 -11.36
CA PHE A 41 -0.66 1.29 -10.64
C PHE A 41 -1.88 0.93 -9.81
N LEU A 42 -2.38 1.86 -8.99
CA LEU A 42 -3.53 1.62 -8.12
C LEU A 42 -4.81 1.36 -8.91
N ASN A 43 -5.07 2.13 -9.96
CA ASN A 43 -6.16 1.91 -10.93
C ASN A 43 -7.53 1.68 -10.26
N GLY A 44 -7.89 2.51 -9.28
CA GLY A 44 -9.13 2.43 -8.51
C GLY A 44 -9.05 1.58 -7.23
N ALA A 45 -7.91 0.98 -6.92
CA ALA A 45 -7.69 0.29 -5.65
C ALA A 45 -7.76 1.26 -4.44
N GLU A 46 -7.36 2.51 -4.67
CA GLU A 46 -7.45 3.61 -3.69
C GLU A 46 -8.89 3.88 -3.21
N ASP A 47 -9.89 3.62 -4.06
CA ASP A 47 -11.30 3.79 -3.72
C ASP A 47 -11.86 2.58 -2.94
N ILE A 48 -11.23 1.41 -3.07
CA ILE A 48 -11.62 0.19 -2.36
C ILE A 48 -11.11 0.21 -0.92
N PHE A 49 -9.89 0.71 -0.71
CA PHE A 49 -9.29 0.84 0.61
C PHE A 49 -8.48 2.14 0.71
N PRO A 50 -9.04 3.22 1.32
CA PRO A 50 -8.44 4.56 1.28
C PRO A 50 -7.24 4.75 2.22
N ASP A 51 -7.10 3.91 3.25
CA ASP A 51 -6.01 4.00 4.23
C ASP A 51 -4.76 3.25 3.75
N TYR A 52 -4.13 3.75 2.69
CA TYR A 52 -2.99 3.06 2.06
C TYR A 52 -1.72 3.91 1.98
N THR A 53 -0.63 3.26 1.61
CA THR A 53 0.61 3.90 1.17
C THR A 53 1.23 3.08 0.07
N VAL A 54 1.63 3.74 -1.02
CA VAL A 54 2.52 3.12 -2.00
C VAL A 54 3.96 3.22 -1.51
N GLY A 55 4.56 2.06 -1.27
CA GLY A 55 5.86 1.94 -0.65
C GLY A 55 6.98 2.51 -1.53
N ARG A 56 7.88 3.24 -0.87
CA ARG A 56 9.18 3.63 -1.41
C ARG A 56 10.25 3.19 -0.43
N ASP A 57 11.46 3.03 -0.93
CA ASP A 57 12.61 2.69 -0.10
C ASP A 57 12.73 3.69 1.06
N GLY A 58 12.80 3.15 2.28
CA GLY A 58 12.88 3.95 3.51
C GLY A 58 11.55 4.42 4.10
N VAL A 59 10.39 4.06 3.52
CA VAL A 59 9.10 4.19 4.22
C VAL A 59 9.18 3.43 5.55
N SER A 60 8.66 4.01 6.62
CA SER A 60 8.68 3.39 7.95
C SER A 60 7.40 3.70 8.71
N PHE A 61 6.97 2.73 9.52
CA PHE A 61 5.81 2.83 10.40
C PHE A 61 6.19 2.46 11.83
N SER A 62 5.45 3.00 12.79
CA SER A 62 5.51 2.61 14.20
C SER A 62 4.11 2.24 14.66
N MET A 63 4.02 1.17 15.44
CA MET A 63 2.79 0.74 16.12
C MET A 63 3.10 0.78 17.62
N PRO A 64 2.67 1.82 18.35
CA PRO A 64 2.91 1.92 19.78
C PRO A 64 2.26 0.76 20.54
N ALA A 65 2.92 0.27 21.59
CA ALA A 65 2.36 -0.77 22.42
C ALA A 65 1.06 -0.30 23.10
N ASN A 66 0.07 -1.19 23.20
CA ASN A 66 -1.25 -0.92 23.78
C ASN A 66 -2.02 0.19 23.02
N SER A 67 -1.84 0.27 21.71
CA SER A 67 -2.54 1.21 20.83
C SER A 67 -2.92 0.52 19.52
N ASP A 68 -3.96 1.01 18.87
CA ASP A 68 -4.35 0.63 17.50
C ASP A 68 -3.78 1.59 16.45
N GLU A 69 -2.94 2.56 16.88
CA GLU A 69 -2.33 3.53 15.97
C GLU A 69 -1.29 2.91 15.04
N ILE A 70 -1.39 3.25 13.76
CA ILE A 70 -0.39 2.95 12.74
C ILE A 70 0.21 4.28 12.28
N VAL A 71 1.38 4.63 12.82
CA VAL A 71 2.00 5.94 12.60
C VAL A 71 3.06 5.84 11.52
N LYS A 72 2.85 6.52 10.39
CA LYS A 72 3.89 6.67 9.37
C LYS A 72 4.99 7.62 9.88
N THR A 73 6.16 7.06 10.19
CA THR A 73 7.29 7.82 10.75
C THR A 73 8.24 8.35 9.68
N ARG A 74 8.26 7.74 8.49
CA ARG A 74 9.06 8.19 7.34
C ARG A 74 8.32 7.99 6.03
N ASN A 75 8.43 8.96 5.12
CA ASN A 75 7.81 8.91 3.80
C ASN A 75 8.62 8.15 2.74
N GLY A 76 9.87 7.79 3.03
CA GLY A 76 10.79 7.19 2.04
C GLY A 76 11.52 8.23 1.19
N LEU A 77 12.26 7.73 0.19
CA LEU A 77 13.05 8.52 -0.77
C LEU A 77 12.21 9.14 -1.90
#